data_AF-A0ABD0L991-F1
#
_entry.id   AF-A0ABD0L991-F1
#
_cell.length_a   1.000
_cell.length_b   1.000
_cell.length_c   1.000
_cell.angle_alpha   90.00
_cell.angle_beta   90.00
_cell.angle_gamma   90.00
#
_symmetry.space_group_name_H-M   'P 1'
#
loop_
_entity.id
_entity.type
_entity.pdbx_description
1 polymer ?
#
loop_
_entity_poly.entity_id
_entity_poly.type
_entity_poly.pdbx_seq_one_letter_code
_entity_poly.pdbx_strand_id
1 'polypeptide(L)'
;MDGDLLALLKDLERDGHLNKTLLILMADHGARFNHIRAIPQGKLEERNPYFALRFPPWFLEKYPGVAKNLKINSRRLTTPFDIYATLSDLLNFTTAGEETSADRSSSKVAVSRGMSLLREIPKERRCSEAGVTPHWCACLDWKHVNQSEDKFVAAAVQASLEKINSITQEKRDMCAVLELREITRNLRYVPTASDIAAEGKMEDFKGSEPMKAGLLKDKFLPPLLGSKRKLYQVSFITAPGQGHFEVTCTLDVNTGKIQINTNDISRMNQYGSAPSCLKDAHPQMNPFCYCK
;
A
#
# COMPACT_ATOMS: atom_id res chain seq x y z
N MET A 1 25.72 -8.46 8.73
CA MET A 1 24.31 -8.81 8.43
C MET A 1 24.21 -10.00 7.48
N ASP A 2 24.67 -9.93 6.22
CA ASP A 2 24.49 -11.05 5.27
C ASP A 2 25.17 -12.35 5.75
N GLY A 3 26.45 -12.27 6.15
CA GLY A 3 27.19 -13.42 6.69
C GLY A 3 26.56 -14.00 7.96
N ASP A 4 26.14 -13.14 8.89
CA ASP A 4 25.51 -13.57 10.15
C ASP A 4 24.15 -14.23 9.91
N LEU A 5 23.34 -13.66 9.00
CA LEU A 5 22.05 -14.23 8.61
C LEU A 5 22.24 -15.59 7.93
N LEU A 6 23.19 -15.70 7.01
CA LEU A 6 23.51 -16.97 6.36
C LEU A 6 23.96 -18.03 7.36
N ALA A 7 24.83 -17.66 8.32
CA ALA A 7 25.26 -18.57 9.37
C ALA A 7 24.07 -19.06 10.21
N LEU A 8 23.21 -18.15 10.66
CA LEU A 8 21.98 -18.49 11.40
C LEU A 8 21.08 -19.45 10.60
N LEU A 9 20.82 -19.17 9.32
CA LEU A 9 19.98 -20.03 8.48
C LEU A 9 20.59 -21.42 8.27
N LYS A 10 21.91 -21.50 8.11
CA LYS A 10 22.64 -22.78 8.00
C LYS A 10 22.59 -23.57 9.31
N ASP A 11 22.75 -22.91 10.44
CA ASP A 11 22.66 -23.56 11.76
C ASP A 11 21.25 -24.11 12.01
N LEU A 12 20.21 -23.32 11.71
CA LEU A 12 18.81 -23.76 11.83
C LEU A 12 18.48 -24.98 10.95
N GLU A 13 19.04 -25.06 9.74
CA GLU A 13 18.85 -26.21 8.85
C GLU A 13 19.68 -27.41 9.32
N ARG A 14 20.98 -27.23 9.58
CA ARG A 14 21.90 -28.29 10.02
C ARG A 14 21.41 -28.98 11.30
N ASP A 15 20.92 -28.19 12.25
CA ASP A 15 20.50 -28.69 13.56
C ASP A 15 19.04 -29.20 13.53
N GLY A 16 18.41 -29.21 12.35
CA GLY A 16 17.09 -29.80 12.11
C GLY A 16 15.92 -28.98 12.64
N HIS A 17 16.15 -27.73 13.08
CA HIS A 17 15.08 -26.85 13.58
C HIS A 17 14.03 -26.58 12.50
N LEU A 18 14.46 -26.41 11.25
CA LEU A 18 13.53 -26.15 10.13
C LEU A 18 12.67 -27.36 9.73
N ASN A 19 12.88 -28.55 10.32
CA ASN A 19 12.00 -29.71 10.07
C ASN A 19 10.64 -29.61 10.79
N LYS A 20 10.49 -28.68 11.73
CA LYS A 20 9.25 -28.50 12.53
C LYS A 20 8.82 -27.04 12.67
N THR A 21 9.41 -26.14 11.90
CA THR A 21 9.20 -24.69 12.01
C THR A 21 8.81 -24.10 10.65
N LEU A 22 7.76 -23.28 10.63
CA LEU A 22 7.55 -22.31 9.57
C LEU A 22 8.46 -21.11 9.83
N LEU A 23 9.45 -20.91 8.97
CA LEU A 23 10.30 -19.73 8.99
C LEU A 23 9.73 -18.66 8.04
N ILE A 24 9.59 -17.43 8.55
CA ILE A 24 9.25 -16.24 7.76
C ILE A 24 10.47 -15.32 7.79
N LEU A 25 11.00 -15.01 6.61
CA LEU A 25 12.04 -13.99 6.44
C LEU A 25 11.43 -12.81 5.70
N MET A 26 11.40 -11.64 6.34
CA MET A 26 10.73 -10.46 5.79
C MET A 26 11.46 -9.16 6.11
N ALA A 27 11.27 -8.15 5.27
CA ALA A 27 11.54 -6.76 5.55
C ALA A 27 10.23 -6.00 5.81
N ASP A 28 10.29 -4.91 6.57
CA ASP A 28 9.16 -4.01 6.79
C ASP A 28 8.88 -3.12 5.56
N HIS A 29 9.95 -2.71 4.87
CA HIS A 29 9.91 -1.94 3.62
C HIS A 29 11.15 -2.22 2.76
N GLY A 30 11.12 -1.82 1.48
CA GLY A 30 12.34 -1.77 0.65
C GLY A 30 13.18 -0.51 0.88
N ALA A 31 14.03 -0.14 -0.08
CA ALA A 31 14.90 1.03 0.07
C ALA A 31 14.14 2.38 0.08
N ARG A 32 14.05 3.05 1.23
CA ARG A 32 13.23 4.29 1.41
C ARG A 32 13.92 5.63 1.10
N PHE A 33 15.19 5.78 1.43
CA PHE A 33 15.80 7.13 1.57
C PHE A 33 16.88 7.48 0.55
N ASN A 34 16.98 6.72 -0.53
CA ASN A 34 17.93 7.02 -1.59
C ASN A 34 17.27 7.85 -2.70
N HIS A 35 18.04 8.60 -3.49
CA HIS A 35 17.57 9.34 -4.69
C HIS A 35 16.79 8.42 -5.65
N ILE A 36 17.10 7.13 -5.62
CA ILE A 36 16.39 6.07 -6.36
C ILE A 36 14.88 6.02 -5.99
N ARG A 37 14.45 6.39 -4.77
CA ARG A 37 13.03 6.41 -4.37
C ARG A 37 12.19 7.44 -5.14
N ALA A 38 12.82 8.43 -5.78
CA ALA A 38 12.12 9.39 -6.63
C ALA A 38 11.78 8.83 -8.02
N ILE A 39 12.46 7.76 -8.48
CA ILE A 39 12.20 7.13 -9.79
C ILE A 39 11.23 5.94 -9.67
N PRO A 40 10.54 5.52 -10.75
CA PRO A 40 9.56 4.42 -10.70
C PRO A 40 10.10 3.12 -10.09
N GLN A 41 11.33 2.73 -10.42
CA GLN A 41 11.93 1.50 -9.89
C GLN A 41 12.08 1.54 -8.37
N GLY A 42 12.56 2.65 -7.80
CA GLY A 42 12.73 2.77 -6.34
C GLY A 42 11.41 2.78 -5.57
N LYS A 43 10.32 3.24 -6.20
CA LYS A 43 8.98 3.13 -5.61
C LYS A 43 8.50 1.69 -5.54
N LEU A 44 8.75 0.91 -6.60
CA LEU A 44 8.43 -0.51 -6.59
C LEU A 44 9.25 -1.22 -5.51
N GLU A 45 10.54 -0.89 -5.38
CA GLU A 45 11.40 -1.42 -4.32
C GLU A 45 10.85 -1.08 -2.93
N GLU A 46 10.55 0.20 -2.64
CA GLU A 46 9.99 0.66 -1.36
C GLU A 46 8.71 -0.11 -0.99
N ARG A 47 7.82 -0.32 -1.98
CA ARG A 47 6.47 -0.89 -1.79
C ARG A 47 6.43 -2.42 -1.80
N ASN A 48 7.48 -3.08 -2.29
CA ASN A 48 7.57 -4.54 -2.36
C ASN A 48 8.77 -5.02 -1.53
N PRO A 49 8.66 -5.00 -0.18
CA PRO A 49 9.71 -5.57 0.66
C PRO A 49 9.92 -7.06 0.37
N TYR A 50 11.13 -7.54 0.62
CA TYR A 50 11.43 -8.97 0.55
C TYR A 50 10.54 -9.73 1.55
N PHE A 51 9.99 -10.86 1.09
CA PHE A 51 9.20 -11.76 1.92
C PHE A 51 9.36 -13.21 1.43
N ALA A 52 9.71 -14.11 2.34
CA ALA A 52 9.87 -15.53 2.06
C ALA A 52 9.28 -16.41 3.17
N LEU A 53 8.73 -17.55 2.76
CA LEU A 53 8.20 -18.58 3.64
C LEU A 53 8.96 -19.88 3.40
N ARG A 54 9.43 -20.51 4.48
CA ARG A 54 9.98 -21.87 4.45
C ARG A 54 9.21 -22.73 5.44
N PHE A 55 8.30 -23.52 4.90
CA PHE A 55 7.53 -24.52 5.66
C PHE A 55 8.40 -25.74 5.99
N PRO A 56 8.10 -26.48 7.07
CA PRO A 56 8.74 -27.78 7.31
C PRO A 56 8.44 -28.74 6.15
N PRO A 57 9.40 -29.58 5.68
CA PRO A 57 9.25 -30.27 4.39
C PRO A 57 8.05 -31.23 4.38
N TRP A 58 7.87 -31.96 5.48
CA TRP A 58 6.75 -32.88 5.68
C TRP A 58 5.37 -32.22 5.50
N PHE A 59 5.24 -30.93 5.81
CA PHE A 59 3.95 -30.24 5.73
C PHE A 59 3.52 -30.04 4.28
N LEU A 60 4.45 -29.65 3.40
CA LEU A 60 4.17 -29.47 1.97
C LEU A 60 4.04 -30.80 1.23
N GLU A 61 4.75 -31.84 1.67
CA GLU A 61 4.57 -33.20 1.17
C GLU A 61 3.21 -33.77 1.55
N LYS A 62 2.77 -33.55 2.80
CA LYS A 62 1.47 -33.99 3.30
C LYS A 62 0.31 -33.21 2.66
N TYR A 63 0.48 -31.92 2.40
CA TYR A 63 -0.56 -31.04 1.86
C TYR A 63 -0.14 -30.44 0.50
N PRO A 64 -0.11 -31.24 -0.58
CA PRO A 64 0.37 -30.80 -1.89
C PRO A 64 -0.50 -29.67 -2.50
N GLY A 65 -1.79 -29.61 -2.14
CA GLY A 65 -2.67 -28.50 -2.53
C GLY A 65 -2.19 -27.15 -1.96
N VAL A 66 -1.74 -27.13 -0.71
CA VAL A 66 -1.16 -25.94 -0.08
C VAL A 66 0.16 -25.57 -0.76
N ALA A 67 1.03 -26.55 -1.05
CA ALA A 67 2.28 -26.31 -1.77
C ALA A 67 2.04 -25.68 -3.16
N LYS A 68 1.03 -26.18 -3.89
CA LYS A 68 0.59 -25.60 -5.16
C LYS A 68 0.12 -24.15 -4.99
N ASN A 69 -0.75 -23.88 -4.02
CA ASN A 69 -1.31 -22.55 -3.77
C ASN A 69 -0.21 -21.54 -3.39
N LEU A 70 0.72 -21.91 -2.50
CA LEU A 70 1.85 -21.06 -2.14
C LEU A 70 2.72 -20.69 -3.35
N LYS A 71 2.99 -21.64 -4.25
CA LYS A 71 3.76 -21.40 -5.48
C LYS A 71 3.00 -20.51 -6.47
N ILE A 72 1.68 -20.63 -6.57
CA ILE A 72 0.85 -19.72 -7.37
C ILE A 72 0.88 -18.32 -6.77
N ASN A 73 0.65 -18.22 -5.46
CA ASN A 73 0.54 -16.97 -4.71
C ASN A 73 1.83 -16.16 -4.67
N SER A 74 2.99 -16.81 -4.83
CA SER A 74 4.28 -16.11 -4.95
C SER A 74 4.35 -15.17 -6.18
N ARG A 75 3.37 -15.24 -7.08
CA ARG A 75 3.22 -14.37 -8.26
C ARG A 75 1.91 -13.59 -8.27
N ARG A 76 1.25 -13.45 -7.11
CA ARG A 76 -0.04 -12.75 -6.94
C ARG A 76 0.12 -11.52 -6.06
N LEU A 77 -0.85 -10.60 -6.14
CA LEU A 77 -0.91 -9.46 -5.24
C LEU A 77 -1.23 -9.94 -3.81
N THR A 78 -0.24 -9.83 -2.93
CA THR A 78 -0.35 -10.16 -1.52
C THR A 78 0.00 -8.95 -0.65
N THR A 79 -0.44 -8.99 0.60
CA THR A 79 -0.29 -7.93 1.58
C THR A 79 -0.01 -8.54 2.96
N PRO A 80 0.47 -7.75 3.93
CA PRO A 80 0.60 -8.22 5.32
C PRO A 80 -0.70 -8.76 5.93
N PHE A 81 -1.88 -8.34 5.44
CA PHE A 81 -3.16 -8.89 5.91
C PHE A 81 -3.36 -10.35 5.50
N ASP A 82 -2.80 -10.76 4.36
CA ASP A 82 -2.82 -12.15 3.91
C ASP A 82 -1.92 -13.01 4.80
N ILE A 83 -0.81 -12.44 5.30
CA ILE A 83 0.08 -13.12 6.26
C ILE A 83 -0.66 -13.34 7.59
N TYR A 84 -1.34 -12.32 8.10
CA TYR A 84 -2.19 -12.46 9.28
C TYR A 84 -3.25 -13.56 9.10
N ALA A 85 -3.95 -13.56 7.95
CA ALA A 85 -4.93 -14.60 7.64
C ALA A 85 -4.30 -16.00 7.55
N THR A 86 -3.09 -16.10 6.98
CA THR A 86 -2.32 -17.35 6.88
C THR A 86 -1.95 -17.89 8.26
N LEU A 87 -1.42 -17.04 9.14
CA LEU A 87 -1.04 -17.44 10.50
C LEU A 87 -2.27 -17.86 11.31
N SER A 88 -3.39 -17.14 11.18
CA SER A 88 -4.66 -17.51 11.81
C SER A 88 -5.18 -18.87 11.33
N ASP A 89 -5.08 -19.14 10.04
CA ASP A 89 -5.45 -20.44 9.46
C ASP A 89 -4.52 -21.57 9.94
N LEU A 90 -3.22 -21.31 10.05
CA LEU A 90 -2.24 -22.31 10.54
C LEU A 90 -2.48 -22.69 12.00
N LEU A 91 -2.87 -21.74 12.85
CA LEU A 91 -3.20 -22.01 14.26
C LEU A 91 -4.46 -22.88 14.41
N ASN A 92 -5.39 -22.80 13.45
CA ASN A 92 -6.63 -23.56 13.43
C ASN A 92 -6.63 -24.71 12.41
N PHE A 93 -5.44 -25.11 11.95
CA PHE A 93 -5.30 -26.06 10.86
C PHE A 93 -5.69 -27.47 11.34
N THR A 94 -6.83 -27.99 10.86
CA THR A 94 -7.31 -29.33 11.19
C THR A 94 -7.16 -30.28 10.00
N THR A 95 -6.88 -31.56 10.27
CA THR A 95 -6.70 -32.60 9.24
C THR A 95 -7.96 -32.87 8.42
N ALA A 96 -9.14 -32.51 8.92
CA ALA A 96 -10.42 -32.59 8.19
C ALA A 96 -10.59 -31.46 7.13
N GLY A 97 -9.60 -30.56 6.99
CA GLY A 97 -9.64 -29.40 6.10
C GLY A 97 -9.31 -29.66 4.63
N GLU A 98 -8.99 -30.90 4.24
CA GLU A 98 -8.71 -31.27 2.84
C GLU A 98 -9.94 -31.10 1.94
N GLU A 99 -11.15 -31.34 2.45
CA GLU A 99 -12.38 -31.32 1.63
C GLU A 99 -13.19 -30.02 1.73
N THR A 100 -13.05 -29.26 2.82
CA THR A 100 -13.87 -28.06 3.07
C THR A 100 -13.22 -26.74 2.65
N SER A 101 -11.94 -26.76 2.26
CA SER A 101 -11.18 -25.55 1.95
C SER A 101 -11.30 -25.07 0.50
N ALA A 102 -11.74 -25.93 -0.43
CA ALA A 102 -12.12 -25.54 -1.78
C ALA A 102 -13.54 -24.93 -1.85
N ASP A 103 -14.45 -25.37 -0.97
CA ASP A 103 -15.89 -25.04 -1.05
C ASP A 103 -16.34 -23.91 -0.10
N ARG A 104 -15.49 -23.47 0.84
CA ARG A 104 -15.71 -22.19 1.57
C ARG A 104 -15.52 -20.94 0.70
N SER A 105 -15.34 -21.09 -0.61
CA SER A 105 -15.44 -20.01 -1.59
C SER A 105 -16.88 -19.49 -1.74
N SER A 106 -17.89 -20.16 -1.17
CA SER A 106 -19.32 -19.85 -1.37
C SER A 106 -20.05 -19.33 -0.13
N SER A 107 -19.47 -19.43 1.07
CA SER A 107 -20.01 -18.72 2.24
C SER A 107 -19.72 -17.22 2.07
N LYS A 108 -20.75 -16.39 2.21
CA LYS A 108 -20.79 -14.92 2.24
C LYS A 108 -19.83 -14.30 3.28
N VAL A 109 -18.56 -14.66 3.23
CA VAL A 109 -17.49 -14.08 4.02
C VAL A 109 -17.27 -12.72 3.42
N ALA A 110 -17.75 -11.69 4.13
CA ALA A 110 -17.43 -10.30 3.86
C ALA A 110 -15.98 -10.23 3.38
N VAL A 111 -15.75 -9.67 2.18
CA VAL A 111 -14.43 -9.56 1.55
C VAL A 111 -13.43 -9.15 2.62
N SER A 112 -12.69 -10.14 3.11
CA SER A 112 -11.75 -9.93 4.20
C SER A 112 -10.56 -9.23 3.58
N ARG A 113 -10.07 -8.18 4.23
CA ARG A 113 -8.87 -7.44 3.81
C ARG A 113 -7.68 -8.38 3.54
N GLY A 114 -7.62 -9.51 4.25
CA GLY A 114 -6.64 -10.59 4.06
C GLY A 114 -7.27 -11.91 3.62
N MET A 115 -6.60 -12.59 2.70
CA MET A 115 -6.85 -13.96 2.24
C MET A 115 -5.66 -14.83 2.62
N SER A 116 -5.90 -15.97 3.26
CA SER A 116 -4.83 -16.90 3.64
C SER A 116 -4.09 -17.44 2.41
N LEU A 117 -2.75 -17.43 2.47
CA LEU A 117 -1.85 -17.91 1.43
C LEU A 117 -1.90 -19.43 1.24
N LEU A 118 -2.55 -20.15 2.14
CA LEU A 118 -2.79 -21.60 1.99
C LEU A 118 -3.83 -21.91 0.91
N ARG A 119 -4.61 -20.91 0.47
CA ARG A 119 -5.60 -20.97 -0.62
C ARG A 119 -5.13 -20.14 -1.81
N GLU A 120 -5.58 -20.45 -3.02
CA GLU A 120 -5.23 -19.64 -4.19
C GLU A 120 -5.80 -18.21 -4.07
N ILE A 121 -4.93 -17.21 -4.20
CA ILE A 121 -5.32 -15.81 -4.32
C ILE A 121 -5.71 -15.53 -5.77
N PRO A 122 -6.89 -14.91 -6.04
CA PRO A 122 -7.34 -14.59 -7.38
C PRO A 122 -6.31 -13.81 -8.18
N LYS A 123 -6.16 -14.13 -9.48
CA LYS A 123 -5.19 -13.48 -10.36
C LYS A 123 -5.54 -12.02 -10.59
N GLU A 124 -6.84 -11.75 -10.61
CA GLU A 124 -7.44 -10.46 -10.85
C GLU A 124 -7.65 -9.63 -9.57
N ARG A 125 -7.11 -10.07 -8.40
CA ARG A 125 -7.23 -9.33 -7.14
C ARG A 125 -6.62 -7.93 -7.27
N ARG A 126 -7.37 -6.91 -6.85
CA ARG A 126 -7.00 -5.51 -6.97
C ARG A 126 -6.47 -4.93 -5.66
N CYS A 127 -5.76 -3.81 -5.78
CA CYS A 127 -5.36 -3.01 -4.62
C CYS A 127 -6.55 -2.60 -3.75
N SER A 128 -7.68 -2.19 -4.34
CA SER A 128 -8.88 -1.81 -3.59
C SER A 128 -9.46 -2.98 -2.79
N GLU A 129 -9.49 -4.19 -3.36
CA GLU A 129 -9.95 -5.42 -2.71
C GLU A 129 -8.97 -5.89 -1.61
N ALA A 130 -7.68 -5.59 -1.77
CA ALA A 130 -6.65 -5.82 -0.76
C ALA A 130 -6.55 -4.70 0.30
N GLY A 131 -7.36 -3.65 0.20
CA GLY A 131 -7.30 -2.49 1.10
C GLY A 131 -6.00 -1.68 0.99
N VAL A 132 -5.40 -1.64 -0.19
CA VAL A 132 -4.23 -0.84 -0.57
C VAL A 132 -4.71 0.44 -1.25
N THR A 133 -4.32 1.61 -0.72
CA THR A 133 -4.71 2.90 -1.30
C THR A 133 -3.99 3.13 -2.64
N PRO A 134 -4.52 3.99 -3.52
CA PRO A 134 -3.86 4.33 -4.77
C PRO A 134 -2.46 4.89 -4.60
N HIS A 135 -2.21 5.57 -3.46
CA HIS A 135 -0.89 6.06 -3.13
C HIS A 135 0.13 4.91 -3.05
N TRP A 136 -0.23 3.79 -2.42
CA TRP A 136 0.65 2.63 -2.17
C TRP A 136 0.54 1.53 -3.21
N CYS A 137 -0.45 1.57 -4.10
CA CYS A 137 -0.67 0.53 -5.10
C CYS A 137 0.48 0.50 -6.13
N ALA A 138 1.16 -0.64 -6.23
CA ALA A 138 2.22 -0.87 -7.22
C ALA A 138 1.66 -1.22 -8.62
N CYS A 139 0.37 -1.54 -8.73
CA CYS A 139 -0.26 -1.99 -9.98
C CYS A 139 -0.74 -0.86 -10.91
N LEU A 140 -0.80 0.39 -10.42
CA LEU A 140 -1.38 1.50 -11.18
C LEU A 140 -0.42 2.03 -12.26
N ASP A 141 -0.92 2.22 -13.48
CA ASP A 141 -0.20 2.87 -14.58
C ASP A 141 -0.37 4.39 -14.50
N TRP A 142 0.72 5.08 -14.20
CA TRP A 142 0.76 6.52 -14.07
C TRP A 142 1.38 7.17 -15.30
N LYS A 143 0.69 8.14 -15.90
CA LYS A 143 1.23 8.92 -17.02
C LYS A 143 1.70 10.29 -16.57
N HIS A 144 2.84 10.70 -17.11
CA HIS A 144 3.31 12.09 -16.97
C HIS A 144 2.32 13.05 -17.60
N VAL A 145 2.08 14.16 -16.91
CA VAL A 145 1.23 15.25 -17.40
C VAL A 145 1.94 16.58 -17.19
N ASN A 146 1.90 17.44 -18.20
CA ASN A 146 2.44 18.78 -18.09
C ASN A 146 1.40 19.75 -17.51
N GLN A 147 1.86 20.80 -16.83
CA GLN A 147 0.97 21.83 -16.29
C GLN A 147 0.19 22.56 -17.37
N SER A 148 0.80 22.76 -18.54
CA SER A 148 0.16 23.36 -19.72
C SER A 148 -0.97 22.49 -20.29
N GLU A 149 -0.88 21.17 -20.12
CA GLU A 149 -1.84 20.20 -20.63
C GLU A 149 -2.98 19.93 -19.63
N ASP A 150 -2.70 20.05 -18.33
CA ASP A 150 -3.67 19.76 -17.28
C ASP A 150 -3.68 20.87 -16.21
N LYS A 151 -4.66 21.77 -16.35
CA LYS A 151 -4.88 22.92 -15.47
C LYS A 151 -5.08 22.55 -13.99
N PHE A 152 -5.38 21.29 -13.68
CA PHE A 152 -5.60 20.84 -12.30
C PHE A 152 -4.30 20.53 -11.55
N VAL A 153 -3.16 20.42 -12.24
CA VAL A 153 -1.87 20.13 -11.60
C VAL A 153 -1.50 21.21 -10.59
N ALA A 154 -1.62 22.49 -10.97
CA ALA A 154 -1.33 23.61 -10.08
C ALA A 154 -2.24 23.60 -8.83
N ALA A 155 -3.54 23.37 -9.03
CA ALA A 155 -4.50 23.25 -7.93
C ALA A 155 -4.20 22.05 -7.01
N ALA A 156 -3.76 20.92 -7.57
CA ALA A 156 -3.38 19.74 -6.80
C ALA A 156 -2.15 19.97 -5.93
N VAL A 157 -1.13 20.65 -6.45
CA VAL A 157 0.07 21.04 -5.68
C VAL A 157 -0.30 22.03 -4.57
N GLN A 158 -1.11 23.05 -4.89
CA GLN A 158 -1.55 24.03 -3.90
C GLN A 158 -2.36 23.39 -2.76
N ALA A 159 -3.36 22.55 -3.10
CA ALA A 159 -4.13 21.81 -2.11
C ALA A 159 -3.26 20.87 -1.27
N SER A 160 -2.21 20.29 -1.87
CA SER A 160 -1.24 19.44 -1.16
C SER A 160 -0.42 20.24 -0.14
N LEU A 161 0.03 21.44 -0.49
CA LEU A 161 0.75 22.32 0.43
C LEU A 161 -0.14 22.80 1.58
N GLU A 162 -1.37 23.20 1.28
CA GLU A 162 -2.36 23.57 2.30
C GLU A 162 -2.62 22.41 3.27
N LYS A 163 -2.77 21.19 2.73
CA LYS A 163 -2.95 19.99 3.55
C LYS A 163 -1.73 19.71 4.41
N ILE A 164 -0.52 19.74 3.86
CA ILE A 164 0.73 19.54 4.61
C ILE A 164 0.84 20.58 5.74
N ASN A 165 0.58 21.85 5.44
CA ASN A 165 0.62 22.91 6.42
C ASN A 165 -0.47 22.75 7.50
N SER A 166 -1.65 22.25 7.18
CA SER A 166 -2.68 21.99 8.18
C SER A 166 -2.23 20.99 9.26
N ILE A 167 -1.34 20.04 8.93
CA ILE A 167 -0.85 19.00 9.86
C ILE A 167 -0.03 19.61 11.01
N THR A 168 0.71 20.68 10.74
CA THR A 168 1.58 21.36 11.73
C THR A 168 1.00 22.69 12.20
N GLN A 169 -0.29 22.95 11.93
CA GLN A 169 -0.96 24.22 12.23
C GLN A 169 -0.95 24.57 13.73
N GLU A 170 -1.14 23.58 14.60
CA GLU A 170 -1.13 23.80 16.06
C GLU A 170 0.27 24.09 16.62
N LYS A 171 1.32 23.85 15.82
CA LYS A 171 2.74 24.01 16.20
C LYS A 171 3.42 25.10 15.40
N ARG A 172 2.67 26.14 14.99
CA ARG A 172 3.18 27.24 14.15
C ARG A 172 4.17 28.15 14.87
N ASP A 173 4.19 28.12 16.20
CA ASP A 173 5.23 28.73 17.03
C ASP A 173 6.60 28.08 16.78
N MET A 174 6.65 26.77 16.55
CA MET A 174 7.90 26.01 16.36
C MET A 174 8.18 25.66 14.89
N CYS A 175 7.17 25.22 14.14
CA CYS A 175 7.28 24.78 12.75
C CYS A 175 7.03 25.95 11.78
N ALA A 176 7.96 26.14 10.85
CA ALA A 176 7.81 27.06 9.72
C ALA A 176 6.63 26.65 8.81
N VAL A 177 6.03 27.63 8.15
CA VAL A 177 5.10 27.39 7.05
C VAL A 177 5.92 26.92 5.84
N LEU A 178 5.52 25.80 5.25
CA LEU A 178 6.19 25.26 4.06
C LEU A 178 5.59 25.89 2.79
N GLU A 179 6.46 26.39 1.93
CA GLU A 179 6.13 27.00 0.65
C GLU A 179 6.62 26.14 -0.51
N LEU A 180 5.99 26.28 -1.68
CA LEU A 180 6.43 25.60 -2.89
C LEU A 180 7.79 26.17 -3.31
N ARG A 181 8.78 25.30 -3.50
CA ARG A 181 10.03 25.66 -4.17
C ARG A 181 10.02 25.23 -5.63
N GLU A 182 9.69 23.97 -5.88
CA GLU A 182 9.78 23.38 -7.22
C GLU A 182 8.82 22.19 -7.36
N ILE A 183 8.19 22.05 -8.52
CA ILE A 183 7.42 20.86 -8.86
C ILE A 183 8.32 19.90 -9.65
N THR A 184 8.59 18.73 -9.06
CA THR A 184 9.53 17.74 -9.61
C THR A 184 8.87 16.70 -10.50
N ARG A 185 7.59 16.36 -10.25
CA ARG A 185 6.89 15.34 -11.03
C ARG A 185 5.38 15.47 -10.90
N ASN A 186 4.68 15.35 -12.01
CA ASN A 186 3.21 15.32 -12.04
C ASN A 186 2.76 14.11 -12.83
N LEU A 187 1.92 13.31 -12.20
CA LEU A 187 1.37 12.11 -12.78
C LEU A 187 -0.14 12.12 -12.68
N ARG A 188 -0.79 11.60 -13.72
CA ARG A 188 -2.21 11.28 -13.72
C ARG A 188 -2.37 9.79 -13.95
N TYR A 189 -3.18 9.16 -13.14
CA TYR A 189 -3.52 7.77 -13.33
C TYR A 189 -4.38 7.62 -14.59
N VAL A 190 -4.04 6.64 -15.43
CA VAL A 190 -4.83 6.30 -16.62
C VAL A 190 -5.38 4.88 -16.44
N PRO A 191 -6.72 4.74 -16.35
CA PRO A 191 -7.39 3.45 -16.34
C PRO A 191 -6.93 2.49 -17.43
N THR A 192 -6.60 1.26 -17.08
CA THR A 192 -6.45 0.18 -18.07
C THR A 192 -7.80 -0.43 -18.44
N ALA A 193 -7.87 -1.17 -19.54
CA ALA A 193 -9.09 -1.92 -19.90
C ALA A 193 -9.50 -2.90 -18.80
N SER A 194 -8.54 -3.51 -18.10
CA SER A 194 -8.80 -4.35 -16.93
C SER A 194 -9.38 -3.55 -15.77
N ASP A 195 -8.94 -2.30 -15.54
CA ASP A 195 -9.48 -1.43 -14.49
C ASP A 195 -10.91 -0.94 -14.81
N ILE A 196 -11.25 -0.80 -16.10
CA ILE A 196 -12.59 -0.41 -16.55
C ILE A 196 -13.56 -1.60 -16.48
N ALA A 197 -13.19 -2.75 -17.04
CA ALA A 197 -14.02 -3.97 -16.99
C ALA A 197 -14.29 -4.41 -15.55
N ALA A 198 -13.32 -4.14 -14.69
CA ALA A 198 -13.36 -4.31 -13.27
C ALA A 198 -14.47 -3.53 -12.55
N GLU A 199 -14.72 -2.30 -12.96
CA GLU A 199 -15.71 -1.42 -12.37
C GLU A 199 -17.11 -1.67 -12.91
N GLY A 200 -17.26 -1.98 -14.20
CA GLY A 200 -18.55 -2.37 -14.77
C GLY A 200 -19.20 -3.51 -13.98
N LYS A 201 -18.39 -4.54 -13.62
CA LYS A 201 -18.84 -5.64 -12.75
C LYS A 201 -19.25 -5.21 -11.34
N MET A 202 -18.72 -4.09 -10.82
CA MET A 202 -19.03 -3.58 -9.48
C MET A 202 -20.28 -2.68 -9.48
N GLU A 203 -20.58 -2.01 -10.60
CA GLU A 203 -21.86 -1.35 -10.83
C GLU A 203 -22.99 -2.38 -11.01
N ASP A 204 -22.75 -3.46 -11.76
CA ASP A 204 -23.71 -4.55 -11.94
C ASP A 204 -24.06 -5.24 -10.60
N PHE A 205 -23.10 -5.32 -9.67
CA PHE A 205 -23.31 -5.93 -8.35
C PHE A 205 -24.20 -5.10 -7.42
N LYS A 206 -24.32 -3.78 -7.63
CA LYS A 206 -25.22 -2.89 -6.87
C LYS A 206 -26.72 -3.15 -7.14
N GLY A 207 -27.04 -3.99 -8.13
CA GLY A 207 -28.41 -4.41 -8.44
C GLY A 207 -29.02 -5.48 -7.51
N SER A 208 -28.29 -5.96 -6.50
CA SER A 208 -28.77 -7.01 -5.59
C SER A 208 -28.81 -6.55 -4.12
N GLU A 209 -29.98 -6.06 -3.69
CA GLU A 209 -30.45 -5.73 -2.32
C GLU A 209 -29.52 -5.00 -1.30
N PRO A 210 -30.07 -4.09 -0.47
CA PRO A 210 -29.26 -3.20 0.36
C PRO A 210 -28.60 -3.95 1.53
N MET A 211 -27.31 -4.29 1.41
CA MET A 211 -26.47 -4.56 2.59
C MET A 211 -26.52 -3.32 3.49
N LYS A 212 -26.95 -3.52 4.75
CA LYS A 212 -27.04 -2.51 5.82
C LYS A 212 -25.89 -1.50 5.74
N ALA A 213 -26.21 -0.31 5.23
CA ALA A 213 -25.29 0.75 4.82
C ALA A 213 -24.55 1.49 5.96
N GLY A 214 -24.51 0.91 7.16
CA GLY A 214 -24.03 1.57 8.39
C GLY A 214 -22.57 1.30 8.77
N LEU A 215 -21.96 0.18 8.35
CA LEU A 215 -20.61 -0.21 8.79
C LEU A 215 -19.56 -0.37 7.67
N LEU A 216 -19.98 -0.24 6.40
CA LEU A 216 -19.13 -0.57 5.24
C LEU A 216 -18.63 0.66 4.47
N LYS A 217 -19.07 1.88 4.81
CA LYS A 217 -18.67 3.11 4.11
C LYS A 217 -17.17 3.44 4.27
N ASP A 218 -16.52 2.98 5.32
CA ASP A 218 -15.13 3.35 5.64
C ASP A 218 -14.07 2.30 5.23
N LYS A 219 -14.48 1.12 4.74
CA LYS A 219 -13.54 0.00 4.45
C LYS A 219 -13.33 -0.31 2.98
N PHE A 220 -14.18 0.20 2.09
CA PHE A 220 -13.94 0.14 0.65
C PHE A 220 -13.63 1.55 0.16
N LEU A 221 -12.42 1.73 -0.37
CA LEU A 221 -12.17 2.87 -1.25
C LEU A 221 -13.25 2.84 -2.34
N PRO A 222 -14.01 3.94 -2.53
CA PRO A 222 -14.98 3.98 -3.62
C PRO A 222 -14.29 3.64 -4.94
N PRO A 223 -15.01 3.09 -5.93
CA PRO A 223 -14.47 2.82 -7.27
C PRO A 223 -13.57 3.99 -7.69
N LEU A 224 -12.33 3.64 -7.99
CA LEU A 224 -11.24 4.60 -8.18
C LEU A 224 -11.38 5.35 -9.51
N LEU A 225 -12.24 4.85 -10.39
CA LEU A 225 -12.48 5.32 -11.72
C LEU A 225 -13.98 5.45 -11.98
N GLY A 226 -14.27 6.11 -13.08
CA GLY A 226 -15.55 6.70 -13.40
C GLY A 226 -15.27 8.09 -13.94
N SER A 227 -15.99 8.51 -14.97
CA SER A 227 -15.81 9.78 -15.68
C SER A 227 -15.80 11.03 -14.78
N LYS A 228 -16.20 10.89 -13.52
CA LYS A 228 -16.37 11.95 -12.53
C LYS A 228 -15.19 12.12 -11.58
N ARG A 229 -14.20 11.22 -11.55
CA ARG A 229 -13.02 11.34 -10.68
C ARG A 229 -11.72 11.13 -11.43
N LYS A 230 -10.71 11.92 -11.09
CA LYS A 230 -9.35 11.79 -11.62
C LYS A 230 -8.37 11.68 -10.47
N LEU A 231 -7.43 10.74 -10.58
CA LEU A 231 -6.35 10.58 -9.63
C LEU A 231 -5.08 11.23 -10.14
N TYR A 232 -4.46 12.03 -9.27
CA TYR A 232 -3.17 12.65 -9.52
C TYR A 232 -2.19 12.23 -8.44
N GLN A 233 -0.93 12.11 -8.83
CA GLN A 233 0.20 12.02 -7.92
C GLN A 233 1.16 13.16 -8.25
N VAL A 234 1.26 14.12 -7.35
CA VAL A 234 2.15 15.28 -7.49
C VAL A 234 3.34 15.13 -6.57
N SER A 235 4.52 15.50 -7.05
CA SER A 235 5.76 15.47 -6.29
C SER A 235 6.48 16.81 -6.40
N PHE A 236 6.84 17.39 -5.28
CA PHE A 236 7.39 18.75 -5.22
C PHE A 236 8.35 18.93 -4.04
N ILE A 237 9.23 19.90 -4.16
CA ILE A 237 10.17 20.33 -3.12
C ILE A 237 9.61 21.57 -2.46
N THR A 238 9.74 21.62 -1.13
CA THR A 238 9.31 22.75 -0.28
C THR A 238 10.49 23.54 0.26
N ALA A 239 10.22 24.80 0.62
CA ALA A 239 11.10 25.63 1.43
C ALA A 239 10.35 26.07 2.71
N PRO A 240 11.04 26.26 3.85
CA PRO A 240 12.44 25.89 4.10
C PRO A 240 12.65 24.36 4.19
N GLY A 241 13.92 23.93 4.25
CA GLY A 241 14.26 22.52 4.54
C GLY A 241 14.28 21.55 3.36
N GLN A 242 14.03 22.01 2.14
CA GLN A 242 14.14 21.21 0.90
C GLN A 242 13.35 19.89 0.99
N GLY A 243 12.15 19.96 1.55
CA GLY A 243 11.35 18.76 1.75
C GLY A 243 10.73 18.26 0.47
N HIS A 244 11.10 17.04 0.07
CA HIS A 244 10.61 16.41 -1.14
C HIS A 244 9.39 15.56 -0.80
N PHE A 245 8.22 16.02 -1.22
CA PHE A 245 6.95 15.37 -0.93
C PHE A 245 6.36 14.71 -2.16
N GLU A 246 5.58 13.66 -1.92
CA GLU A 246 4.70 13.04 -2.89
C GLU A 246 3.32 12.89 -2.29
N VAL A 247 2.32 13.37 -3.04
CA VAL A 247 0.93 13.39 -2.58
C VAL A 247 0.06 12.77 -3.66
N THR A 248 -0.74 11.79 -3.24
CA THR A 248 -1.82 11.29 -4.09
C THR A 248 -3.11 11.99 -3.73
N CYS A 249 -3.79 12.54 -4.73
CA CYS A 249 -5.02 13.29 -4.56
C CYS A 249 -6.09 12.88 -5.57
N THR A 250 -7.34 13.09 -5.20
CA THR A 250 -8.51 12.78 -6.04
C THR A 250 -9.24 14.07 -6.39
N LEU A 251 -9.33 14.37 -7.68
CA LEU A 251 -10.17 15.44 -8.22
C LEU A 251 -11.56 14.90 -8.48
N ASP A 252 -12.57 15.54 -7.91
CA ASP A 252 -13.96 15.41 -8.34
C ASP A 252 -14.19 16.36 -9.53
N VAL A 253 -14.43 15.80 -10.71
CA VAL A 253 -14.51 16.54 -11.97
C VAL A 253 -15.76 17.43 -12.04
N ASN A 254 -16.82 17.09 -11.31
CA ASN A 254 -18.06 17.86 -11.31
C ASN A 254 -17.96 19.11 -10.44
N THR A 255 -17.35 18.97 -9.26
CA THR A 255 -17.23 20.06 -8.28
C THR A 255 -15.91 20.82 -8.39
N GLY A 256 -14.91 20.26 -9.08
CA GLY A 256 -13.55 20.77 -9.09
C GLY A 256 -12.81 20.56 -7.76
N LYS A 257 -13.42 19.88 -6.78
CA LYS A 257 -12.84 19.70 -5.44
C LYS A 257 -11.73 18.67 -5.45
N ILE A 258 -10.61 19.01 -4.81
CA ILE A 258 -9.47 18.10 -4.60
C ILE A 258 -9.54 17.53 -3.20
N GLN A 259 -9.42 16.22 -3.09
CA GLN A 259 -9.43 15.47 -1.83
C GLN A 259 -8.07 14.84 -1.60
N ILE A 260 -7.55 14.98 -0.38
CA ILE A 260 -6.22 14.50 0.03
C ILE A 260 -6.34 13.86 1.42
N ASN A 261 -5.97 12.58 1.51
CA ASN A 261 -5.82 11.90 2.79
C ASN A 261 -4.41 12.14 3.34
N THR A 262 -4.27 12.39 4.64
CA THR A 262 -2.97 12.53 5.30
C THR A 262 -2.10 11.28 5.10
N ASN A 263 -2.70 10.09 5.06
CA ASN A 263 -1.99 8.81 4.85
C ASN A 263 -1.50 8.61 3.40
N ASP A 264 -1.88 9.49 2.49
CA ASP A 264 -1.47 9.49 1.07
C ASP A 264 -0.45 10.61 0.78
N ILE A 265 0.26 11.06 1.83
CA ILE A 265 1.35 12.04 1.77
C ILE A 265 2.64 11.39 2.26
N SER A 266 3.65 11.32 1.38
CA SER A 266 4.95 10.76 1.68
C SER A 266 6.05 11.83 1.64
N ARG A 267 6.88 11.88 2.69
CA ARG A 267 8.15 12.60 2.69
C ARG A 267 9.23 11.68 2.12
N MET A 268 9.70 11.99 0.92
CA MET A 268 10.54 11.10 0.09
C MET A 268 12.03 11.16 0.44
N ASN A 269 12.50 12.29 0.98
CA ASN A 269 13.85 12.45 1.49
C ASN A 269 13.87 12.43 3.02
N GLN A 270 15.00 12.00 3.61
CA GLN A 270 15.17 12.01 5.06
C GLN A 270 15.00 13.44 5.61
N TYR A 271 14.19 13.60 6.66
CA TYR A 271 13.98 14.89 7.31
C TYR A 271 15.08 15.22 8.34
N GLY A 272 15.82 14.22 8.84
CA GLY A 272 16.97 14.42 9.72
C GLY A 272 16.61 15.22 10.97
N SER A 273 17.36 16.28 11.25
CA SER A 273 17.13 17.18 12.39
C SER A 273 16.07 18.27 12.14
N ALA A 274 15.43 18.29 10.96
CA ALA A 274 14.44 19.32 10.61
C ALA A 274 13.31 19.48 11.64
N PRO A 275 12.74 18.41 12.25
CA PRO A 275 11.71 18.54 13.29
C PRO A 275 12.27 18.50 14.73
N SER A 276 13.54 18.86 14.96
CA SER A 276 14.20 18.76 16.28
C SER A 276 13.47 19.48 17.43
N CYS A 277 12.77 20.58 17.15
CA CYS A 277 11.93 21.32 18.08
C CYS A 277 10.69 20.53 18.56
N LEU A 278 10.17 19.58 17.77
CA LEU A 278 9.02 18.76 18.18
C LEU A 278 9.39 17.66 19.18
N LYS A 279 10.67 17.28 19.24
CA LYS A 279 11.17 16.14 20.03
C LYS A 279 10.30 14.88 19.79
N ASP A 280 10.25 13.95 20.74
CA ASP A 280 9.43 12.74 20.66
C ASP A 280 7.94 12.98 21.00
N ALA A 281 7.52 14.24 21.19
CA ALA A 281 6.15 14.55 21.61
C ALA A 281 5.11 14.38 20.49
N HIS A 282 5.52 14.57 19.22
CA HIS A 282 4.62 14.54 18.06
C HIS A 282 5.23 13.83 16.85
N PRO A 283 5.54 12.51 16.94
CA PRO A 283 6.25 11.78 15.88
C PRO A 283 5.52 11.81 14.53
N GLN A 284 4.19 11.89 14.53
CA GLN A 284 3.36 12.00 13.33
C GLN A 284 3.56 13.32 12.55
N MET A 285 4.07 14.37 13.19
CA MET A 285 4.33 15.68 12.58
C MET A 285 5.76 15.80 12.04
N ASN A 286 6.67 14.91 12.43
CA ASN A 286 8.09 14.94 12.05
C ASN A 286 8.34 15.05 10.53
N PRO A 287 7.61 14.33 9.66
CA PRO A 287 7.82 14.45 8.20
C PRO A 287 7.46 15.83 7.63
N PHE A 288 6.66 16.60 8.35
CA PHE A 288 6.00 17.83 7.88
C PHE A 288 6.52 19.10 8.56
N CYS A 289 7.32 18.99 9.61
CA CYS A 289 7.84 20.13 10.34
C CYS A 289 9.27 20.45 9.92
N TYR A 290 9.50 21.75 9.70
CA TYR A 290 10.84 22.34 9.70
C TYR A 290 10.87 23.37 10.82
N CYS A 291 11.75 23.18 11.80
CA CYS A 291 11.88 24.08 12.93
C CYS A 291 12.43 25.44 12.51
N LYS A 292 11.85 26.51 13.06
CA LYS A 292 12.30 27.88 12.85
C LYS A 292 13.65 28.15 13.49
#